data_AF-A0A243QA91-F1
#
_entry.id   AF-A0A243QA91-F1
#
_cell.length_a   1.000
_cell.length_b   1.000
_cell.length_c   1.000
_cell.angle_alpha   90.00
_cell.angle_beta   90.00
_cell.angle_gamma   90.00
#
_symmetry.space_group_name_H-M   'P 1'
#
loop_
_entity.id
_entity.type
_entity.pdbx_description
1 polymer ?
#
loop_
_entity_poly.entity_id
_entity_poly.type
_entity_poly.pdbx_seq_one_letter_code
_entity_poly.pdbx_strand_id
1 'polypeptide(L)'
;MSVSGGDDGSRRVSMDTAQVTAVSAYYRRSALVLSAVADDLATHDFGAWARDSGTSGQDSVTFGPSAAVYARMSSTLTRRLRVQAAAAAALAGSLRNSALAMADGDVDAAVEIARALPAAGTDVR
;
A
#
# COMPACT_ATOMS: atom_id res chain seq x y z
N MET A 1 20.91 0.57 44.67
CA MET A 1 21.50 0.66 43.31
C MET A 1 20.79 -0.39 42.48
N SER A 2 20.00 -0.14 41.45
CA SER A 2 19.71 1.05 40.65
C SER A 2 18.27 0.92 40.13
N VAL A 3 17.51 2.01 40.13
CA VAL A 3 16.21 2.07 39.44
C VAL A 3 16.49 2.31 37.96
N SER A 4 16.36 1.27 37.14
CA SER A 4 16.20 1.42 35.69
C SER A 4 14.71 1.48 35.40
N GLY A 5 14.17 2.70 35.28
CA GLY A 5 12.78 2.92 34.94
C GLY A 5 12.66 4.25 34.22
N GLY A 6 12.60 4.24 32.90
CA GLY A 6 12.45 5.48 32.12
C GLY A 6 12.40 5.33 30.60
N ASP A 7 12.91 4.24 30.01
CA ASP A 7 13.13 4.21 28.54
C ASP A 7 12.27 3.17 27.77
N ASP A 8 11.46 2.37 28.46
CA ASP A 8 10.74 1.25 27.83
C ASP A 8 9.41 1.68 27.18
N GLY A 9 8.78 2.76 27.66
CA GLY A 9 7.55 3.32 27.08
C GLY A 9 7.80 4.05 25.75
N SER A 10 8.79 4.94 25.69
CA SER A 10 9.13 5.67 24.47
C SER A 10 9.68 4.76 23.36
N ARG A 11 10.39 3.68 23.70
CA ARG A 11 10.89 2.73 22.70
C ARG A 11 9.78 1.93 22.02
N ARG A 12 8.72 1.55 22.74
CA ARG A 12 7.64 0.74 22.16
C ARG A 12 6.81 1.52 21.15
N VAL A 13 6.38 2.74 21.46
CA VAL A 13 5.54 3.52 20.53
C VAL A 13 6.35 4.06 19.33
N SER A 14 7.62 4.43 19.53
CA SER A 14 8.53 4.74 18.42
C SER A 14 8.77 3.54 17.49
N MET A 15 8.83 2.32 18.03
CA MET A 15 8.97 1.10 17.23
C MET A 15 7.69 0.82 16.41
N ASP A 16 6.51 1.04 16.99
CA ASP A 16 5.22 0.82 16.32
C ASP A 16 5.01 1.79 15.14
N THR A 17 5.34 3.07 15.31
CA THR A 17 5.23 4.08 14.24
C THR A 17 6.18 3.82 13.06
N ALA A 18 7.41 3.37 13.33
CA ALA A 18 8.38 3.00 12.30
C ALA A 18 7.92 1.79 11.48
N GLN A 19 7.37 0.76 12.15
CA GLN A 19 6.83 -0.42 11.48
C GLN A 19 5.60 -0.09 10.63
N VAL A 20 4.64 0.69 11.15
CA VAL A 20 3.46 1.12 10.39
C VAL A 20 3.85 1.94 9.17
N THR A 21 4.86 2.80 9.30
CA THR A 21 5.43 3.56 8.18
C THR A 21 6.05 2.64 7.11
N ALA A 22 6.77 1.59 7.52
CA ALA A 22 7.35 0.62 6.60
C ALA A 22 6.26 -0.16 5.83
N VAL A 23 5.19 -0.59 6.52
CA VAL A 23 4.05 -1.27 5.91
C VAL A 23 3.28 -0.35 4.95
N SER A 24 3.05 0.91 5.35
CA SER A 24 2.50 1.95 4.46
C SER A 24 3.31 2.07 3.17
N ALA A 25 4.64 2.16 3.28
CA ALA A 25 5.53 2.27 2.12
C ALA A 25 5.48 1.02 1.22
N TYR A 26 5.33 -0.17 1.81
CA TYR A 26 5.12 -1.41 1.05
C TYR A 26 3.83 -1.35 0.23
N TYR A 27 2.69 -1.06 0.85
CA TYR A 27 1.42 -0.98 0.13
C TYR A 27 1.41 0.11 -0.95
N ARG A 28 2.09 1.23 -0.73
CA ARG A 28 2.25 2.28 -1.75
C ARG A 28 3.01 1.76 -2.97
N ARG A 29 4.11 1.01 -2.77
CA ARG A 29 4.86 0.40 -3.88
C ARG A 29 4.03 -0.66 -4.60
N SER A 30 3.32 -1.51 -3.85
CA SER A 30 2.45 -2.53 -4.43
C SER A 30 1.33 -1.91 -5.28
N ALA A 31 0.74 -0.80 -4.84
CA ALA A 31 -0.24 -0.05 -5.63
C ALA A 31 0.33 0.41 -6.98
N LEU A 32 1.54 0.97 -6.99
CA LEU A 32 2.21 1.41 -8.23
C LEU A 32 2.49 0.24 -9.17
N VAL A 33 2.97 -0.89 -8.65
CA VAL A 33 3.21 -2.10 -9.45
C VAL A 33 1.90 -2.61 -10.07
N LEU A 34 0.82 -2.71 -9.27
CA LEU A 34 -0.48 -3.17 -9.76
C LEU A 34 -1.05 -2.23 -10.83
N SER A 35 -0.90 -0.91 -10.67
CA SER A 35 -1.26 0.07 -11.69
C SER A 35 -0.46 -0.11 -12.97
N ALA A 36 0.87 -0.26 -12.87
CA ALA A 36 1.74 -0.45 -14.02
C ALA A 36 1.39 -1.75 -14.79
N VAL A 37 1.12 -2.85 -14.09
CA VAL A 37 0.67 -4.11 -14.71
C VAL A 37 -0.70 -3.94 -15.37
N ALA A 38 -1.61 -3.19 -14.76
CA ALA A 38 -2.92 -2.93 -15.35
C ALA A 38 -2.81 -2.10 -16.64
N ASP A 39 -1.91 -1.12 -16.66
CA ASP A 39 -1.68 -0.27 -17.83
C ASP A 39 -0.98 -1.05 -18.94
N ASP A 40 0.05 -1.84 -18.63
CA ASP A 40 0.67 -2.77 -19.57
C ASP A 40 -0.37 -3.70 -20.21
N LEU A 41 -1.20 -4.36 -19.39
CA LEU A 41 -2.26 -5.24 -19.87
C LEU A 41 -3.30 -4.51 -20.74
N ALA A 42 -3.56 -3.23 -20.46
CA ALA A 42 -4.50 -2.42 -21.24
C ALA A 42 -3.92 -1.97 -22.60
N THR A 43 -2.60 -1.93 -22.76
CA THR A 43 -1.96 -1.61 -24.05
C THR A 43 -1.98 -2.78 -25.03
N HIS A 44 -2.18 -4.00 -24.52
CA HIS A 44 -2.22 -5.20 -25.34
C HIS A 44 -3.63 -5.51 -25.86
N ASP A 45 -3.75 -5.65 -27.18
CA ASP A 45 -5.01 -5.99 -27.87
C ASP A 45 -5.20 -7.52 -27.94
N PHE A 46 -5.68 -8.07 -26.83
CA PHE A 46 -5.97 -9.51 -26.74
C PHE A 46 -7.06 -9.92 -27.72
N GLY A 47 -6.82 -10.99 -28.48
CA GLY A 47 -7.73 -11.45 -29.53
C GLY A 47 -7.45 -10.86 -30.91
N ALA A 48 -6.47 -9.96 -31.05
CA ALA A 48 -6.07 -9.40 -32.35
C ALA A 48 -5.66 -10.47 -33.37
N TRP A 49 -5.10 -11.59 -32.90
CA TRP A 49 -4.73 -12.74 -33.73
C TRP A 49 -5.90 -13.32 -34.54
N ALA A 50 -7.15 -13.20 -34.05
CA ALA A 50 -8.32 -13.69 -34.79
C ALA A 50 -8.73 -12.77 -35.96
N ARG A 51 -8.21 -11.53 -36.00
CA ARG A 51 -8.44 -10.60 -37.11
C ARG A 51 -7.53 -10.92 -38.31
N ASP A 52 -6.33 -11.45 -38.03
CA ASP A 52 -5.32 -11.83 -39.03
C ASP A 52 -5.52 -13.25 -39.57
N SER A 53 -6.28 -14.11 -38.87
CA SER A 53 -6.60 -15.47 -39.31
C SER A 53 -7.66 -15.55 -40.42
N GLY A 54 -7.87 -14.47 -41.19
CA GLY A 54 -8.71 -14.43 -42.37
C GLY A 54 -8.11 -15.26 -43.51
N THR A 55 -8.07 -16.58 -43.37
CA THR A 55 -7.75 -17.50 -44.46
C THR A 55 -8.88 -17.45 -45.48
N SER A 56 -8.60 -16.91 -46.66
CA SER A 56 -9.49 -16.81 -47.82
C SER A 56 -9.75 -18.16 -48.50
N GLY A 57 -10.24 -19.14 -47.73
CA GLY A 57 -10.55 -20.50 -48.19
C GLY A 57 -11.86 -21.02 -47.60
N GLN A 58 -12.50 -21.96 -48.30
CA GLN A 58 -13.83 -22.50 -47.95
C GLN A 58 -13.88 -23.24 -46.60
N ASP A 59 -12.72 -23.49 -45.96
CA ASP A 59 -12.58 -24.08 -44.60
C ASP A 59 -12.24 -23.02 -43.53
N SER A 60 -12.78 -21.81 -43.65
CA SER A 60 -12.57 -20.72 -42.69
C SER A 60 -13.10 -21.11 -41.29
N VAL A 61 -12.20 -21.52 -40.39
CA VAL A 61 -12.52 -21.70 -38.96
C VAL A 61 -12.68 -20.32 -38.31
N THR A 62 -13.88 -20.03 -37.79
CA THR A 62 -14.17 -18.76 -37.13
C THR A 62 -13.58 -18.73 -35.72
N PHE A 63 -12.43 -18.09 -35.54
CA PHE A 63 -11.81 -17.90 -34.22
C PHE A 63 -12.36 -16.72 -33.41
N GLY A 64 -13.27 -15.93 -33.98
CA GLY A 64 -13.85 -14.73 -33.37
C GLY A 64 -14.40 -14.92 -31.95
N PRO A 65 -15.20 -15.97 -31.66
CA PRO A 65 -15.70 -16.21 -30.29
C PRO A 65 -14.59 -16.42 -29.26
N SER A 66 -13.56 -17.20 -29.58
CA SER A 66 -12.42 -17.44 -28.68
C SER A 66 -11.61 -16.16 -28.44
N ALA A 67 -11.35 -15.37 -29.49
CA ALA A 67 -10.68 -14.08 -29.34
C ALA A 67 -11.48 -13.10 -28.48
N ALA A 68 -12.81 -13.06 -28.62
CA ALA A 68 -13.68 -12.25 -27.77
C ALA A 68 -13.59 -12.67 -26.29
N VAL A 69 -13.43 -13.97 -26.00
CA VAL A 69 -13.20 -14.45 -24.64
C VAL A 69 -11.88 -13.92 -24.07
N TYR A 70 -10.79 -13.98 -24.82
CA TYR A 70 -9.50 -13.44 -24.37
C TYR A 70 -9.53 -11.92 -24.14
N ALA A 71 -10.16 -11.17 -25.05
CA ALA A 71 -10.38 -9.72 -24.89
C ALA A 71 -11.19 -9.39 -23.63
N ARG A 72 -12.22 -10.19 -23.34
CA ARG A 72 -13.04 -10.02 -22.13
C ARG A 72 -12.27 -10.37 -20.85
N MET A 73 -11.43 -11.40 -20.91
CA MET A 73 -10.59 -11.81 -19.78
C MET A 73 -9.57 -10.73 -19.44
N SER A 74 -8.84 -10.21 -20.43
CA SER A 74 -7.85 -9.14 -20.22
C SER A 74 -8.50 -7.88 -19.65
N SER A 75 -9.61 -7.42 -20.22
CA SER A 75 -10.41 -6.30 -19.69
C SER A 75 -10.83 -6.51 -18.23
N THR A 76 -11.26 -7.73 -17.89
CA THR A 76 -11.65 -8.07 -16.52
C THR A 76 -10.47 -8.08 -15.56
N LEU A 77 -9.31 -8.60 -15.99
CA LEU A 77 -8.08 -8.61 -15.21
C LEU A 77 -7.56 -7.18 -14.98
N THR A 78 -7.46 -6.35 -16.03
CA THR A 78 -7.10 -4.93 -15.93
C THR A 78 -7.98 -4.20 -14.92
N ARG A 79 -9.30 -4.39 -14.98
CA ARG A 79 -10.23 -3.76 -14.04
C ARG A 79 -9.96 -4.21 -12.59
N ARG A 80 -9.75 -5.50 -12.36
CA ARG A 80 -9.46 -6.04 -11.01
C ARG A 80 -8.14 -5.49 -10.46
N LEU A 81 -7.10 -5.43 -11.28
CA LEU A 81 -5.80 -4.87 -10.88
C LEU A 81 -5.93 -3.40 -10.50
N ARG A 82 -6.69 -2.59 -11.26
CA ARG A 82 -6.95 -1.18 -10.91
C ARG A 82 -7.68 -1.02 -9.58
N VAL A 83 -8.68 -1.85 -9.30
CA VAL A 83 -9.38 -1.85 -8.01
C VAL A 83 -8.43 -2.20 -6.87
N GLN A 84 -7.59 -3.22 -7.05
CA GLN A 84 -6.60 -3.62 -6.05
C GLN A 84 -5.52 -2.55 -5.83
N ALA A 85 -5.07 -1.89 -6.89
CA ALA A 85 -4.13 -0.78 -6.80
C ALA A 85 -4.71 0.40 -5.99
N ALA A 86 -5.96 0.79 -6.29
CA ALA A 86 -6.65 1.85 -5.56
C ALA A 86 -6.84 1.50 -4.07
N ALA A 87 -7.25 0.26 -3.77
CA ALA A 87 -7.40 -0.21 -2.39
C ALA A 87 -6.06 -0.21 -1.63
N ALA A 88 -4.98 -0.68 -2.26
CA ALA A 88 -3.65 -0.67 -1.68
C ALA A 88 -3.14 0.77 -1.42
N ALA A 89 -3.39 1.70 -2.35
CA ALA A 89 -3.04 3.11 -2.17
C ALA A 89 -3.83 3.76 -1.01
N ALA A 90 -5.13 3.48 -0.92
CA ALA A 90 -5.97 3.95 0.18
C ALA A 90 -5.48 3.43 1.53
N LEU A 91 -5.19 2.12 1.63
CA LEU A 91 -4.64 1.51 2.84
C LEU A 91 -3.29 2.10 3.22
N ALA A 92 -2.38 2.30 2.25
CA ALA A 92 -1.10 2.95 2.48
C ALA A 92 -1.26 4.37 3.05
N GLY A 93 -2.26 5.12 2.55
CA GLY A 93 -2.61 6.45 3.04
C GLY A 93 -3.14 6.43 4.47
N SER A 94 -4.09 5.54 4.78
CA SER A 94 -4.61 5.36 6.13
C SER A 94 -3.51 5.02 7.12
N LEU A 95 -2.65 4.04 6.82
CA LEU A 95 -1.54 3.64 7.68
C LEU A 95 -0.56 4.79 7.93
N ARG A 96 -0.24 5.57 6.89
CA ARG A 96 0.63 6.74 7.04
C ARG A 96 0.01 7.79 7.97
N ASN A 97 -1.27 8.09 7.80
CA ASN A 97 -1.96 9.07 8.63
C ASN A 97 -2.05 8.60 10.09
N SER A 98 -2.30 7.31 10.31
CA SER A 98 -2.25 6.72 11.65
C SER A 98 -0.85 6.84 12.27
N ALA A 99 0.22 6.57 11.51
CA ALA A 99 1.58 6.70 12.03
C ALA A 99 1.94 8.14 12.42
N LEU A 100 1.50 9.13 11.64
CA LEU A 100 1.68 10.55 11.99
C LEU A 100 0.91 10.91 13.26
N ALA A 101 -0.37 10.52 13.36
CA ALA A 101 -1.18 10.79 14.54
C ALA A 101 -0.61 10.13 15.81
N MET A 102 -0.04 8.93 15.71
CA MET A 102 0.63 8.25 16.82
C MET A 102 1.91 9.00 17.24
N ALA A 103 2.71 9.46 16.28
CA ALA A 103 3.92 10.22 16.57
C ALA A 103 3.61 11.59 17.22
N ASP A 104 2.56 12.27 16.77
CA ASP A 104 2.11 13.54 17.38
C ASP A 104 1.61 13.29 18.81
N GLY A 105 0.80 12.25 19.01
CA GLY A 105 0.32 11.85 20.35
C GLY A 105 1.44 11.48 21.32
N ASP A 106 2.52 10.85 20.83
CA ASP A 106 3.70 10.56 21.64
C ASP A 106 4.42 11.83 22.10
N VAL A 107 4.55 12.82 21.23
CA VAL A 107 5.16 14.10 21.56
C VAL A 107 4.33 14.83 22.62
N ASP A 108 3.01 14.87 22.45
CA ASP A 108 2.10 15.49 23.40
C ASP A 108 2.16 14.80 24.78
N ALA A 109 2.13 13.47 24.81
CA ALA A 109 2.25 12.69 26.04
C ALA A 109 3.60 12.93 26.74
N ALA A 110 4.71 12.99 25.99
CA ALA A 110 6.02 13.28 26.55
C ALA A 110 6.09 14.67 27.19
N VAL A 111 5.46 15.68 26.58
CA VAL A 111 5.36 17.04 27.13
C VAL A 111 4.53 17.05 28.41
N GLU A 112 3.39 16.35 28.44
CA GLU A 112 2.55 16.25 29.63
C GLU A 112 3.27 15.56 30.80
N ILE A 113 3.96 14.44 30.53
CA ILE A 113 4.77 13.73 31.53
C ILE A 113 5.88 14.63 32.07
N ALA A 114 6.58 15.36 31.20
CA ALA A 114 7.65 16.27 31.61
C ALA A 114 7.15 17.41 32.51
N ARG A 115 5.91 17.88 32.32
CA ARG A 115 5.28 18.89 33.17
C ARG A 115 4.79 18.33 34.51
N ALA A 116 4.38 17.06 34.54
CA ALA A 116 3.86 16.40 35.74
C ALA A 116 4.96 15.94 36.71
N LEU A 117 6.19 15.74 36.22
CA LEU A 117 7.35 15.42 37.05
C LEU A 117 7.84 16.69 37.77
N PRO A 118 7.87 16.74 39.12
CA PRO A 118 8.50 17.84 39.83
C PRO A 118 9.98 17.90 39.47
N ALA A 119 10.55 19.12 39.37
CA ALA A 119 12.00 19.28 39.28
C ALA A 119 12.64 18.53 40.45
N ALA A 120 13.35 17.44 40.17
CA ALA A 120 14.08 16.69 41.19
C ALA A 120 14.95 17.68 41.97
N GLY A 121 14.70 17.76 43.27
CA GLY A 121 15.05 18.87 44.13
C GLY A 121 16.49 19.36 43.94
N THR A 122 16.61 20.67 43.70
CA THR A 122 17.81 21.42 44.10
C THR A 122 17.89 21.37 45.62
N ASP A 123 18.55 20.35 46.13
CA ASP A 123 19.00 20.29 47.52
C ASP A 123 20.20 21.24 47.63
N VAL A 124 19.90 22.53 47.86
CA VAL A 124 20.89 23.55 48.17
C VAL A 124 21.25 23.37 49.64
N ARG A 125 22.44 22.79 49.87
CA ARG A 125 23.15 22.89 51.15
C ARG A 125 23.71 24.30 51.34
#